data_AF-A0A6B3TS32-F1
#
_entry.id   AF-A0A6B3TS32-F1
#
_cell.length_a   1.000
_cell.length_b   1.000
_cell.length_c   1.000
_cell.angle_alpha   90.00
_cell.angle_beta   90.00
_cell.angle_gamma   90.00
#
_symmetry.space_group_name_H-M   'P 1'
#
loop_
_entity.id
_entity.type
_entity.pdbx_description
1 polymer ?
#
loop_
_entity_poly.entity_id
_entity_poly.type
_entity_poly.pdbx_seq_one_letter_code
_entity_poly.pdbx_strand_id
1 'polypeptide(L)'
;MLKNLFIFVATVVLGIGGYWGYQEFVAPKVEKVDLAKEKQNLKESKAIELNKEEANNILKTTLDSIFEVFDKAGEKYGWGNNNPADFNKIRNYLLSFAFKEFTDTTLKDLTSEYYCECDQSFKPNYHNDVRFTYELTKDNILKINVLEPATEINNMGALWEFELKKEANKWKMYSWNHHSLLGEDIHLTKEEAEKLLSSNNEKLEFVKEYESKEAKGKAYLFKIHSSTGESLVAISSKDTSLVYDFEDTQESVKPTNKEVNQGKKGFFKPANKELNQANNEPTSQLEENKSEQNKTASRKNEYMAKLYETELKERKNEYQSDFQMRDDYIYNYQLWDDMLNEIYGVLKTQLSETEMTNLRNEQRKWIKTRDETAQARYDEEGRGTMSAMVEAETLFKLTKERCYELVRDYMR
;
A
#
# COMPACT_ATOMS: atom_id res chain seq x y z
N MET A 1 -34.29 -60.51 -33.41
CA MET A 1 -35.54 -60.84 -32.71
C MET A 1 -35.22 -61.16 -31.26
N LEU A 2 -36.03 -60.62 -30.33
CA LEU A 2 -36.31 -61.00 -28.93
C LEU A 2 -35.19 -61.66 -28.10
N LYS A 3 -34.71 -60.99 -27.03
CA LYS A 3 -35.18 -61.11 -25.63
C LYS A 3 -35.18 -62.55 -25.11
N ASN A 4 -34.43 -62.82 -24.03
CA ASN A 4 -35.02 -63.38 -22.82
C ASN A 4 -34.16 -63.18 -21.56
N LEU A 5 -34.88 -62.73 -20.55
CA LEU A 5 -34.56 -62.45 -19.16
C LEU A 5 -34.72 -63.75 -18.36
N PHE A 6 -33.83 -64.03 -17.40
CA PHE A 6 -34.17 -64.90 -16.27
C PHE A 6 -33.69 -64.28 -14.96
N ILE A 7 -34.68 -64.05 -14.10
CA ILE A 7 -34.63 -63.61 -12.70
C ILE A 7 -34.57 -64.85 -11.80
N PHE A 8 -34.07 -64.66 -10.55
CA PHE A 8 -34.27 -65.40 -9.28
C PHE A 8 -32.93 -65.81 -8.65
N VAL A 9 -32.62 -65.70 -7.35
CA VAL A 9 -33.40 -65.52 -6.10
C VAL A 9 -32.53 -64.76 -5.08
N ALA A 10 -33.17 -64.03 -4.18
CA ALA A 10 -32.60 -63.35 -3.02
C ALA A 10 -32.06 -64.31 -1.93
N THR A 11 -31.10 -63.82 -1.14
CA THR A 11 -30.88 -64.32 0.23
C THR A 11 -30.73 -63.14 1.17
N VAL A 12 -31.65 -63.09 2.13
CA VAL A 12 -31.76 -62.12 3.22
C VAL A 12 -30.81 -62.53 4.35
N VAL A 13 -30.04 -61.59 4.87
CA VAL A 13 -29.52 -61.65 6.25
C VAL A 13 -29.85 -60.33 6.92
N LEU A 14 -30.68 -60.41 7.97
CA LEU A 14 -31.07 -59.33 8.86
C LEU A 14 -30.01 -59.12 9.95
N GLY A 15 -29.75 -57.86 10.29
CA GLY A 15 -28.83 -57.46 11.35
C GLY A 15 -28.99 -56.00 11.78
N ILE A 16 -30.21 -55.67 12.24
CA ILE A 16 -30.63 -54.68 13.27
C ILE A 16 -29.69 -53.49 13.62
N GLY A 17 -30.23 -52.27 13.45
CA GLY A 17 -30.23 -51.24 14.51
C GLY A 17 -29.75 -49.84 14.15
N GLY A 18 -30.66 -48.85 14.08
CA GLY A 18 -30.30 -47.42 14.19
C GLY A 18 -31.18 -46.43 13.41
N TYR A 19 -32.25 -45.98 14.06
CA TYR A 19 -33.34 -45.10 13.62
C TYR A 19 -32.89 -43.67 13.19
N TRP A 20 -33.18 -43.24 11.96
CA TRP A 20 -33.27 -41.82 11.54
C TRP A 20 -34.41 -41.64 10.53
N GLY A 21 -35.28 -40.65 10.76
CA GLY A 21 -36.54 -40.45 10.04
C GLY A 21 -36.37 -39.94 8.60
N TYR A 22 -37.19 -40.49 7.71
CA TYR A 22 -37.35 -40.12 6.30
C TYR A 22 -38.30 -38.90 6.16
N GLN A 23 -37.95 -37.96 5.28
CA GLN A 23 -38.92 -37.26 4.43
C GLN A 23 -38.67 -37.62 2.97
N GLU A 24 -39.75 -37.90 2.24
CA GLU A 24 -39.79 -38.56 0.93
C GLU A 24 -39.33 -37.67 -0.23
N PHE A 25 -38.57 -38.27 -1.16
CA PHE A 25 -38.25 -37.73 -2.47
C PHE A 25 -39.45 -37.95 -3.43
N VAL A 26 -39.99 -36.86 -3.99
CA VAL A 26 -40.87 -36.91 -5.17
C VAL A 26 -40.02 -36.65 -6.42
N ALA A 27 -39.99 -37.61 -7.35
CA ALA A 27 -39.32 -37.43 -8.64
C ALA A 27 -40.19 -36.58 -9.61
N PRO A 28 -39.66 -35.52 -10.24
CA PRO A 28 -40.39 -34.77 -11.25
C PRO A 28 -40.42 -35.51 -12.60
N LYS A 29 -41.57 -35.43 -13.29
CA LYS A 29 -41.81 -35.96 -14.64
C LYS A 29 -40.91 -35.26 -15.68
N VAL A 30 -40.31 -36.05 -16.56
CA VAL A 30 -39.59 -35.58 -17.76
C VAL A 30 -40.59 -35.06 -18.78
N GLU A 31 -40.57 -33.76 -19.04
CA GLU A 31 -41.29 -33.12 -20.14
C GLU A 31 -40.39 -33.07 -21.39
N LYS A 32 -40.93 -33.37 -22.58
CA LYS A 32 -40.15 -33.40 -23.83
C LYS A 32 -39.73 -31.99 -24.23
N VAL A 33 -38.42 -31.76 -24.30
CA VAL A 33 -37.83 -30.52 -24.80
C VAL A 33 -38.07 -30.38 -26.30
N ASP A 34 -38.64 -29.25 -26.71
CA ASP A 34 -38.92 -28.91 -28.10
C ASP A 34 -37.68 -28.26 -28.74
N LEU A 35 -36.93 -29.07 -29.49
CA LEU A 35 -35.65 -28.72 -30.14
C LEU A 35 -35.75 -27.56 -31.13
N ALA A 36 -36.97 -27.19 -31.57
CA ALA A 36 -37.19 -26.03 -32.43
C ALA A 36 -37.10 -24.70 -31.65
N LYS A 37 -37.54 -24.68 -30.39
CA LYS A 37 -37.45 -23.52 -29.48
C LYS A 37 -36.01 -23.22 -29.08
N GLU A 38 -35.19 -24.26 -28.92
CA GLU A 38 -33.76 -24.13 -28.60
C GLU A 38 -32.96 -23.56 -29.79
N LYS A 39 -33.30 -23.95 -31.03
CA LYS A 39 -32.70 -23.37 -32.24
C LYS A 39 -33.13 -21.92 -32.51
N GLN A 40 -34.29 -21.51 -32.03
CA GLN A 40 -34.76 -20.12 -32.14
C GLN A 40 -34.11 -19.24 -31.06
N ASN A 41 -33.90 -19.75 -29.83
CA ASN A 41 -33.08 -19.09 -28.80
C ASN A 41 -31.59 -18.98 -29.15
N LEU A 42 -31.05 -19.91 -29.94
CA LEU A 42 -29.68 -19.84 -30.47
C LEU A 42 -29.48 -18.74 -31.55
N LYS A 43 -30.56 -18.21 -32.13
CA LYS A 43 -30.51 -17.14 -33.13
C LYS A 43 -30.73 -15.73 -32.58
N GLU A 44 -30.94 -15.60 -31.28
CA GLU A 44 -31.03 -14.31 -30.57
C GLU A 44 -29.94 -14.17 -29.49
N SER A 45 -28.80 -14.84 -29.68
CA SER A 45 -27.54 -14.53 -29.02
C SER A 45 -27.03 -13.17 -29.53
N LYS A 46 -27.67 -12.09 -29.07
CA LYS A 46 -26.99 -10.80 -28.93
C LYS A 46 -25.75 -11.12 -28.09
N ALA A 47 -24.56 -10.93 -28.65
CA ALA A 47 -23.32 -11.04 -27.89
C ALA A 47 -23.53 -10.27 -26.58
N ILE A 48 -23.36 -10.94 -25.44
CA ILE A 48 -23.55 -10.32 -24.13
C ILE A 48 -22.46 -9.26 -24.01
N GLU A 49 -22.80 -8.04 -24.38
CA GLU A 49 -21.94 -6.88 -24.21
C GLU A 49 -21.93 -6.58 -22.71
N LEU A 50 -20.84 -6.94 -22.04
CA LEU A 50 -20.63 -6.67 -20.63
C LEU A 50 -20.59 -5.14 -20.45
N ASN A 51 -21.36 -4.57 -19.54
CA ASN A 51 -21.27 -3.14 -19.26
C ASN A 51 -20.24 -2.82 -18.16
N LYS A 52 -19.91 -1.54 -17.98
CA LYS A 52 -18.90 -1.07 -17.01
C LYS A 52 -19.23 -1.49 -15.57
N GLU A 53 -20.50 -1.37 -15.17
CA GLU A 53 -20.95 -1.71 -13.82
C GLU A 53 -20.82 -3.22 -13.57
N GLU A 54 -21.19 -4.05 -14.55
CA GLU A 54 -21.00 -5.49 -14.49
C GLU A 54 -19.52 -5.88 -14.43
N ALA A 55 -18.66 -5.28 -15.25
CA ALA A 55 -17.21 -5.52 -15.23
C ALA A 55 -16.60 -5.14 -13.87
N ASN A 56 -16.97 -3.98 -13.32
CA ASN A 56 -16.52 -3.55 -12.00
C ASN A 56 -17.02 -4.48 -10.89
N ASN A 57 -18.28 -4.92 -10.94
CA ASN A 57 -18.82 -5.86 -9.97
C ASN A 57 -18.11 -7.22 -10.03
N ILE A 58 -17.79 -7.71 -11.23
CA ILE A 58 -17.01 -8.94 -11.42
C ILE A 58 -15.63 -8.81 -10.79
N LEU A 59 -14.89 -7.72 -11.06
CA LEU A 59 -13.58 -7.50 -10.47
C LEU A 59 -13.68 -7.40 -8.95
N LYS A 60 -14.54 -6.52 -8.45
CA LYS A 60 -14.71 -6.26 -7.03
C LYS A 60 -15.07 -7.53 -6.27
N THR A 61 -16.10 -8.27 -6.70
CA THR A 61 -16.50 -9.52 -6.02
C THR A 61 -15.41 -10.58 -6.07
N THR A 62 -14.64 -10.67 -7.17
CA THR A 62 -13.54 -11.63 -7.26
C THR A 62 -12.41 -11.27 -6.30
N LEU A 63 -12.00 -10.00 -6.25
CA LEU A 63 -11.00 -9.50 -5.30
C LEU A 63 -11.48 -9.70 -3.85
N ASP A 64 -12.69 -9.24 -3.52
CA ASP A 64 -13.28 -9.39 -2.19
C ASP A 64 -13.28 -10.85 -1.73
N SER A 65 -13.66 -11.79 -2.61
CA SER A 65 -13.68 -13.21 -2.29
C SER A 65 -12.28 -13.80 -2.04
N ILE A 66 -11.27 -13.34 -2.78
CA ILE A 66 -9.88 -13.77 -2.58
C ILE A 66 -9.38 -13.26 -1.23
N PHE A 67 -9.51 -11.96 -0.96
CA PHE A 67 -9.03 -11.34 0.29
C PHE A 67 -9.79 -11.83 1.53
N GLU A 68 -11.09 -12.11 1.42
CA GLU A 68 -11.87 -12.70 2.51
C GLU A 68 -11.36 -14.11 2.92
N VAL A 69 -10.79 -14.89 1.99
CA VAL A 69 -10.13 -16.16 2.33
C VAL A 69 -8.91 -15.90 3.21
N PHE A 70 -8.12 -14.87 2.90
CA PHE A 70 -6.97 -14.50 3.70
C PHE A 70 -7.40 -13.97 5.08
N ASP A 71 -8.34 -13.04 5.15
CA ASP A 71 -8.81 -12.46 6.41
C ASP A 71 -9.31 -13.55 7.37
N LYS A 72 -10.21 -14.41 6.88
CA LYS A 72 -10.77 -15.51 7.69
C LYS A 72 -9.72 -16.53 8.09
N ALA A 73 -8.72 -16.79 7.25
CA ALA A 73 -7.66 -17.73 7.59
C ALA A 73 -6.71 -17.15 8.65
N GLY A 74 -6.40 -15.86 8.58
CA GLY A 74 -5.64 -15.14 9.59
C GLY A 74 -6.30 -15.24 10.96
N GLU A 75 -7.59 -14.88 11.04
CA GLU A 75 -8.38 -14.98 12.26
C GLU A 75 -8.45 -16.43 12.79
N LYS A 76 -8.69 -17.39 11.90
CA LYS A 76 -8.88 -18.80 12.28
C LYS A 76 -7.59 -19.48 12.77
N TYR A 77 -6.47 -19.21 12.11
CA TYR A 77 -5.20 -19.90 12.38
C TYR A 77 -4.23 -19.05 13.21
N GLY A 78 -4.58 -17.81 13.52
CA GLY A 78 -3.75 -16.87 14.27
C GLY A 78 -2.46 -16.53 13.54
N TRP A 79 -2.53 -16.36 12.20
CA TRP A 79 -1.34 -16.09 11.40
C TRP A 79 -0.84 -14.67 11.58
N GLY A 80 0.49 -14.52 11.53
CA GLY A 80 1.20 -13.26 11.75
C GLY A 80 2.71 -13.49 11.85
N ASN A 81 3.46 -12.48 12.30
CA ASN A 81 4.93 -12.56 12.40
C ASN A 81 5.44 -13.78 13.19
N ASN A 82 4.78 -14.12 14.30
CA ASN A 82 5.18 -15.24 15.17
C ASN A 82 4.59 -16.60 14.76
N ASN A 83 3.68 -16.62 13.80
CA ASN A 83 3.00 -17.81 13.31
C ASN A 83 2.78 -17.68 11.80
N PRO A 84 3.80 -18.03 10.99
CA PRO A 84 3.75 -17.83 9.55
C PRO A 84 2.58 -18.54 8.89
N ALA A 85 2.06 -17.92 7.83
CA ALA A 85 0.94 -18.48 7.08
C ALA A 85 1.34 -19.77 6.35
N ASP A 86 0.39 -20.71 6.28
CA ASP A 86 0.55 -21.98 5.57
C ASP A 86 -0.43 -22.02 4.39
N PHE A 87 0.10 -21.72 3.20
CA PHE A 87 -0.65 -21.72 1.96
C PHE A 87 -1.45 -23.00 1.73
N ASN A 88 -0.97 -24.17 2.17
CA ASN A 88 -1.69 -25.43 1.96
C ASN A 88 -3.04 -25.45 2.68
N LYS A 89 -3.20 -24.69 3.77
CA LYS A 89 -4.47 -24.59 4.51
C LYS A 89 -5.53 -23.75 3.78
N ILE A 90 -5.12 -22.85 2.89
CA ILE A 90 -6.02 -21.94 2.17
C ILE A 90 -6.14 -22.22 0.67
N ARG A 91 -5.18 -22.95 0.09
CA ARG A 91 -5.10 -23.23 -1.35
C ARG A 91 -6.41 -23.68 -1.99
N ASN A 92 -7.12 -24.64 -1.37
CA ASN A 92 -8.38 -25.15 -1.93
C ASN A 92 -9.52 -24.11 -1.92
N TYR A 93 -9.52 -23.19 -0.96
CA TYR A 93 -10.47 -22.09 -0.91
C TYR A 93 -10.16 -21.05 -2.00
N LEU A 94 -8.87 -20.70 -2.17
CA LEU A 94 -8.41 -19.78 -3.22
C LEU A 94 -8.72 -20.31 -4.64
N LEU A 95 -8.59 -21.62 -4.87
CA LEU A 95 -8.95 -22.25 -6.15
C LEU A 95 -10.42 -22.08 -6.54
N SER A 96 -11.30 -21.68 -5.61
CA SER A 96 -12.69 -21.35 -5.92
C SER A 96 -12.87 -19.99 -6.60
N PHE A 97 -11.84 -19.13 -6.56
CA PHE A 97 -11.87 -17.74 -7.03
C PHE A 97 -10.72 -17.39 -7.98
N ALA A 98 -9.70 -18.25 -8.06
CA ALA A 98 -8.51 -18.05 -8.88
C ALA A 98 -8.16 -19.31 -9.68
N PHE A 99 -7.48 -19.12 -10.82
CA PHE A 99 -6.92 -20.21 -11.61
C PHE A 99 -5.73 -20.85 -10.90
N LYS A 100 -5.49 -22.14 -11.20
CA LYS A 100 -4.47 -22.94 -10.51
C LYS A 100 -3.08 -22.29 -10.57
N GLU A 101 -2.66 -21.84 -11.75
CA GLU A 101 -1.34 -21.24 -11.94
C GLU A 101 -1.16 -20.00 -11.05
N PHE A 102 -2.05 -19.01 -11.18
CA PHE A 102 -2.07 -17.81 -10.34
C PHE A 102 -2.20 -18.10 -8.84
N THR A 103 -2.94 -19.15 -8.47
CA THR A 103 -3.06 -19.57 -7.07
C THR A 103 -1.75 -20.13 -6.53
N ASP A 104 -1.08 -20.99 -7.32
CA ASP A 104 0.12 -21.70 -6.91
C ASP A 104 1.40 -20.87 -7.04
N THR A 105 1.33 -19.71 -7.70
CA THR A 105 2.40 -18.70 -7.82
C THR A 105 2.04 -17.45 -7.02
N THR A 106 1.34 -16.50 -7.62
CA THR A 106 1.13 -15.16 -7.08
C THR A 106 0.38 -15.15 -5.73
N LEU A 107 -0.70 -15.93 -5.58
CA LEU A 107 -1.42 -15.96 -4.29
C LEU A 107 -0.67 -16.73 -3.21
N LYS A 108 0.18 -17.70 -3.61
CA LYS A 108 1.07 -18.39 -2.67
C LYS A 108 2.14 -17.44 -2.14
N ASP A 109 2.71 -16.62 -3.02
CA ASP A 109 3.68 -15.60 -2.63
C ASP A 109 3.01 -14.57 -1.71
N LEU A 110 1.85 -14.05 -2.12
CA LEU A 110 1.03 -13.16 -1.29
C LEU A 110 0.71 -13.75 0.09
N THR A 111 0.47 -15.06 0.21
CA THR A 111 0.21 -15.71 1.51
C THR A 111 1.35 -15.50 2.50
N SER A 112 2.59 -15.46 2.02
CA SER A 112 3.77 -15.26 2.85
C SER A 112 3.90 -13.81 3.34
N GLU A 113 3.31 -12.87 2.62
CA GLU A 113 3.40 -11.42 2.86
C GLU A 113 2.17 -10.86 3.59
N TYR A 114 0.99 -11.43 3.36
CA TYR A 114 -0.31 -10.85 3.74
C TYR A 114 -0.48 -10.57 5.23
N TYR A 115 0.19 -11.36 6.08
CA TYR A 115 0.10 -11.24 7.55
C TYR A 115 1.37 -10.62 8.15
N CYS A 116 2.11 -9.85 7.36
CA CYS A 116 3.11 -8.95 7.93
C CYS A 116 2.44 -8.03 8.96
N GLU A 117 3.13 -7.70 10.05
CA GLU A 117 2.75 -6.57 10.90
C GLU A 117 3.27 -5.28 10.25
N CYS A 118 2.86 -5.01 9.01
CA CYS A 118 3.29 -3.86 8.22
C CYS A 118 2.07 -3.11 7.70
N ASP A 119 2.15 -1.78 7.54
CA ASP A 119 1.04 -0.92 7.07
C ASP A 119 0.74 -1.07 5.56
N GLN A 120 1.06 -2.23 4.97
CA GLN A 120 0.85 -2.51 3.56
C GLN A 120 -0.60 -2.84 3.24
N SER A 121 -1.13 -2.19 2.20
CA SER A 121 -2.39 -2.60 1.58
C SER A 121 -2.11 -3.50 0.39
N PHE A 122 -2.43 -4.79 0.53
CA PHE A 122 -2.31 -5.76 -0.57
C PHE A 122 -3.49 -5.69 -1.56
N LYS A 123 -4.60 -5.09 -1.12
CA LYS A 123 -5.79 -4.93 -1.94
C LYS A 123 -5.70 -3.62 -2.72
N PRO A 124 -5.83 -3.65 -4.07
CA PRO A 124 -5.81 -2.44 -4.89
C PRO A 124 -6.88 -1.44 -4.44
N ASN A 125 -6.48 -0.19 -4.21
CA ASN A 125 -7.39 0.90 -3.88
C ASN A 125 -7.66 1.76 -5.12
N TYR A 126 -8.79 1.55 -5.79
CA TYR A 126 -9.11 2.23 -7.04
C TYR A 126 -10.50 2.87 -7.04
N HIS A 127 -10.65 3.93 -7.84
CA HIS A 127 -11.93 4.55 -8.12
C HIS A 127 -12.48 4.07 -9.47
N ASN A 128 -13.60 3.36 -9.46
CA ASN A 128 -14.23 2.87 -10.70
C ASN A 128 -14.66 4.00 -11.66
N ASP A 129 -14.77 5.24 -11.19
CA ASP A 129 -15.11 6.42 -11.99
C ASP A 129 -13.92 7.15 -12.60
N VAL A 130 -12.70 6.66 -12.37
CA VAL A 130 -11.46 7.20 -12.93
C VAL A 130 -10.74 6.10 -13.69
N ARG A 131 -10.63 6.27 -15.02
CA ARG A 131 -9.83 5.41 -15.92
C ARG A 131 -10.03 3.89 -15.76
N PHE A 132 -11.21 3.47 -15.30
CA PHE A 132 -11.63 2.08 -15.32
C PHE A 132 -11.92 1.69 -16.78
N THR A 133 -11.02 0.89 -17.37
CA THR A 133 -11.17 0.37 -18.72
C THR A 133 -11.32 -1.13 -18.68
N TYR A 134 -12.11 -1.69 -19.61
CA TYR A 134 -12.32 -3.12 -19.68
C TYR A 134 -12.50 -3.57 -21.12
N GLU A 135 -12.10 -4.81 -21.39
CA GLU A 135 -12.26 -5.48 -22.68
C GLU A 135 -12.69 -6.92 -22.43
N LEU A 136 -13.82 -7.33 -23.04
CA LEU A 136 -14.20 -8.74 -23.11
C LEU A 136 -13.73 -9.31 -24.46
N THR A 137 -12.70 -10.15 -24.40
CA THR A 137 -12.14 -10.81 -25.59
C THR A 137 -13.07 -11.91 -26.11
N LYS A 138 -12.84 -12.34 -27.36
CA LYS A 138 -13.59 -13.44 -28.01
C LYS A 138 -13.45 -14.78 -27.28
N ASP A 139 -12.36 -14.96 -26.53
CA ASP A 139 -12.09 -16.17 -25.74
C ASP A 139 -12.70 -16.11 -24.33
N ASN A 140 -13.63 -15.17 -24.09
CA ASN A 140 -14.26 -14.91 -22.80
C ASN A 140 -13.28 -14.56 -21.67
N ILE A 141 -12.17 -13.90 -22.03
CA ILE A 141 -11.23 -13.29 -21.10
C ILE A 141 -11.66 -11.84 -20.90
N LEU A 142 -11.93 -11.46 -19.65
CA LEU A 142 -12.21 -10.09 -19.24
C LEU A 142 -10.91 -9.46 -18.77
N LYS A 143 -10.42 -8.47 -19.51
CA LYS A 143 -9.27 -7.65 -19.15
C LYS A 143 -9.77 -6.36 -18.54
N ILE A 144 -9.19 -5.92 -17.42
CA ILE A 144 -9.58 -4.69 -16.73
C ILE A 144 -8.33 -3.95 -16.31
N ASN A 145 -8.25 -2.66 -16.65
CA ASN A 145 -7.19 -1.79 -16.14
C ASN A 145 -7.82 -0.72 -15.23
N VAL A 146 -7.20 -0.48 -14.08
CA VAL A 146 -7.63 0.54 -13.12
C VAL A 146 -6.41 1.29 -12.60
N LEU A 147 -6.63 2.55 -12.22
CA LEU A 147 -5.62 3.39 -11.62
C LEU A 147 -5.76 3.37 -10.09
N GLU A 148 -4.66 3.07 -9.40
CA GLU A 148 -4.49 3.28 -7.98
C GLU A 148 -3.69 4.58 -7.77
N PRO A 149 -4.23 5.58 -7.06
CA PRO A 149 -3.54 6.85 -6.89
C PRO A 149 -2.38 6.75 -5.90
N ALA A 150 -1.43 7.67 -6.02
CA ALA A 150 -0.39 7.85 -5.01
C ALA A 150 -1.01 8.15 -3.64
N THR A 151 -0.40 7.59 -2.60
CA THR A 151 -0.74 7.85 -1.19
C THR A 151 0.38 8.63 -0.52
N GLU A 152 0.13 9.18 0.68
CA GLU A 152 1.21 9.78 1.47
C GLU A 152 2.30 8.77 1.87
N ILE A 153 1.99 7.47 1.86
CA ILE A 153 2.91 6.39 2.26
C ILE A 153 3.88 6.07 1.12
N ASN A 154 3.35 5.78 -0.07
CA ASN A 154 4.19 5.30 -1.19
C ASN A 154 4.54 6.41 -2.19
N ASN A 155 3.87 7.58 -2.12
CA ASN A 155 3.96 8.71 -3.05
C ASN A 155 3.98 8.35 -4.56
N MET A 156 3.47 7.18 -4.87
CA MET A 156 3.60 6.51 -6.15
C MET A 156 2.28 5.84 -6.45
N GLY A 157 1.61 6.31 -7.50
CA GLY A 157 0.43 5.63 -8.03
C GLY A 157 0.84 4.43 -8.88
N ALA A 158 -0.12 3.56 -9.16
CA ALA A 158 0.07 2.36 -9.95
C ALA A 158 -1.04 2.16 -10.97
N LEU A 159 -0.68 1.60 -12.13
CA LEU A 159 -1.66 1.01 -13.04
C LEU A 159 -1.76 -0.49 -12.74
N TRP A 160 -2.97 -0.93 -12.42
CA TRP A 160 -3.28 -2.34 -12.23
C TRP A 160 -3.92 -2.93 -13.48
N GLU A 161 -3.50 -4.13 -13.84
CA GLU A 161 -4.00 -4.89 -14.99
C GLU A 161 -4.50 -6.26 -14.50
N PHE A 162 -5.79 -6.52 -14.65
CA PHE A 162 -6.43 -7.78 -14.26
C PHE A 162 -6.89 -8.56 -15.47
N GLU A 163 -6.70 -9.88 -15.44
CA GLU A 163 -7.34 -10.81 -16.35
C GLU A 163 -8.22 -11.78 -15.57
N LEU A 164 -9.49 -11.89 -15.96
CA LEU A 164 -10.44 -12.86 -15.41
C LEU A 164 -10.94 -13.78 -16.52
N LYS A 165 -11.19 -15.04 -16.18
CA LYS A 165 -11.75 -16.04 -17.10
C LYS A 165 -12.93 -16.75 -16.45
N LYS A 166 -13.91 -17.14 -17.27
CA LYS A 166 -15.04 -17.97 -16.80
C LYS A 166 -14.65 -19.45 -16.75
N GLU A 167 -14.90 -20.08 -15.62
CA GLU A 167 -14.85 -21.54 -15.43
C GLU A 167 -16.16 -21.99 -14.77
N ALA A 168 -16.88 -22.95 -15.37
CA ALA A 168 -18.17 -23.44 -14.87
C ALA A 168 -19.18 -22.32 -14.51
N ASN A 169 -19.31 -21.30 -15.38
CA ASN A 169 -20.15 -20.11 -15.21
C ASN A 169 -19.76 -19.16 -14.05
N LYS A 170 -18.58 -19.34 -13.45
CA LYS A 170 -18.04 -18.42 -12.43
C LYS A 170 -16.82 -17.69 -12.97
N TRP A 171 -16.74 -16.38 -12.74
CA TRP A 171 -15.53 -15.61 -13.00
C TRP A 171 -14.47 -15.95 -11.96
N LYS A 172 -13.25 -16.17 -12.42
CA LYS A 172 -12.08 -16.42 -11.58
C LYS A 172 -10.92 -15.56 -12.04
N MET A 173 -10.10 -15.12 -11.10
CA MET A 173 -8.87 -14.40 -11.39
C MET A 173 -7.91 -15.32 -12.15
N TYR A 174 -7.47 -14.89 -13.33
CA TYR A 174 -6.47 -15.57 -14.13
C TYR A 174 -5.08 -14.99 -13.87
N SER A 175 -4.97 -13.67 -13.76
CA SER A 175 -3.74 -12.97 -13.38
C SER A 175 -4.06 -11.55 -12.93
N TRP A 176 -3.17 -10.96 -12.14
CA TRP A 176 -3.07 -9.52 -11.96
C TRP A 176 -1.62 -9.09 -12.16
N ASN A 177 -1.40 -7.83 -12.53
CA ASN A 177 -0.10 -7.18 -12.53
C ASN A 177 -0.28 -5.72 -12.10
N HIS A 178 0.80 -5.09 -11.65
CA HIS A 178 0.85 -3.65 -11.45
C HIS A 178 2.23 -3.12 -11.82
N HIS A 179 2.30 -1.84 -12.15
CA HIS A 179 3.55 -1.09 -12.25
C HIS A 179 3.35 0.34 -11.75
N SER A 180 4.46 0.92 -11.27
CA SER A 180 4.54 2.31 -10.87
C SER A 180 4.26 3.24 -12.05
N LEU A 181 3.50 4.31 -11.80
CA LEU A 181 3.30 5.40 -12.74
C LEU A 181 4.41 6.46 -12.69
N LEU A 182 5.37 6.36 -11.77
CA LEU A 182 6.39 7.39 -11.52
C LEU A 182 7.14 7.75 -12.81
N GLY A 183 7.11 9.03 -13.19
CA GLY A 183 7.76 9.52 -14.41
C GLY A 183 7.00 9.25 -15.71
N GLU A 184 5.92 8.47 -15.69
CA GLU A 184 5.00 8.36 -16.83
C GLU A 184 4.18 9.63 -16.97
N ASP A 185 3.85 10.03 -18.20
CA ASP A 185 2.95 11.17 -18.45
C ASP A 185 1.59 10.68 -18.90
N ILE A 186 0.73 10.41 -17.91
CA ILE A 186 -0.63 9.91 -18.10
C ILE A 186 -1.61 11.04 -18.43
N HIS A 187 -1.19 12.31 -18.39
CA HIS A 187 -2.04 13.47 -18.62
C HIS A 187 -3.34 13.45 -17.78
N LEU A 188 -3.21 13.23 -16.47
CA LEU A 188 -4.32 13.24 -15.51
C LEU A 188 -5.04 14.60 -15.56
N THR A 189 -6.38 14.59 -15.63
CA THR A 189 -7.16 15.84 -15.57
C THR A 189 -7.43 16.27 -14.13
N LYS A 190 -7.84 17.53 -13.95
CA LYS A 190 -8.28 18.05 -12.65
C LYS A 190 -9.43 17.22 -12.07
N GLU A 191 -10.42 16.88 -12.89
CA GLU A 191 -11.61 16.14 -12.46
C GLU A 191 -11.26 14.70 -12.07
N GLU A 192 -10.30 14.09 -12.75
CA GLU A 192 -9.77 12.79 -12.37
C GLU A 192 -9.01 12.87 -11.04
N ALA A 193 -8.13 13.87 -10.90
CA ALA A 193 -7.39 14.14 -9.67
C ALA A 193 -8.32 14.36 -8.46
N GLU A 194 -9.38 15.15 -8.63
CA GLU A 194 -10.38 15.40 -7.58
C GLU A 194 -11.05 14.09 -7.13
N LYS A 195 -11.44 13.22 -8.08
CA LYS A 195 -12.04 11.92 -7.76
C LYS A 195 -11.07 10.97 -7.06
N LEU A 196 -9.81 10.93 -7.49
CA LEU A 196 -8.79 10.06 -6.91
C LEU A 196 -8.41 10.45 -5.48
N LEU A 197 -8.43 11.73 -5.16
CA LEU A 197 -8.15 12.25 -3.83
C LEU A 197 -9.40 12.27 -2.92
N SER A 198 -10.58 11.99 -3.47
CA SER A 198 -11.83 12.02 -2.70
C SER A 198 -11.98 10.76 -1.85
N SER A 199 -12.03 10.92 -0.53
CA SER A 199 -12.37 9.84 0.40
C SER A 199 -13.81 9.97 0.94
N ASN A 200 -14.35 8.88 1.51
CA ASN A 200 -15.67 8.91 2.13
C ASN A 200 -15.67 9.87 3.33
N ASN A 201 -16.52 10.90 3.27
CA ASN A 201 -16.73 11.96 4.27
C ASN A 201 -15.81 13.19 4.18
N GLU A 202 -14.91 13.26 3.20
CA GLU A 202 -14.08 14.45 2.98
C GLU A 202 -14.64 15.30 1.84
N LYS A 203 -14.62 16.63 2.04
CA LYS A 203 -14.95 17.57 0.96
C LYS A 203 -13.66 18.12 0.39
N LEU A 204 -13.45 17.92 -0.91
CA LEU A 204 -12.36 18.53 -1.64
C LEU A 204 -12.78 19.89 -2.20
N GLU A 205 -11.86 20.85 -2.12
CA GLU A 205 -11.98 22.17 -2.71
C GLU A 205 -10.76 22.42 -3.59
N PHE A 206 -10.97 22.58 -4.89
CA PHE A 206 -9.89 22.95 -5.80
C PHE A 206 -9.37 24.35 -5.49
N VAL A 207 -8.05 24.48 -5.34
CA VAL A 207 -7.39 25.75 -5.04
C VAL A 207 -6.81 26.36 -6.33
N LYS A 208 -5.91 25.64 -7.01
CA LYS A 208 -5.26 26.11 -8.24
C LYS A 208 -4.62 24.99 -9.05
N GLU A 209 -4.41 25.25 -10.34
CA GLU A 209 -3.46 24.55 -11.20
C GLU A 209 -2.14 25.35 -11.19
N TYR A 210 -0.99 24.69 -11.13
CA TYR A 210 0.31 25.36 -11.14
C TYR A 210 1.39 24.49 -11.79
N GLU A 211 2.48 25.13 -12.22
CA GLU A 211 3.67 24.44 -12.71
C GLU A 211 4.52 24.01 -11.51
N SER A 212 4.61 22.70 -11.30
CA SER A 212 5.38 22.09 -10.21
C SER A 212 6.76 21.68 -10.72
N LYS A 213 7.79 22.22 -10.05
CA LYS A 213 9.18 21.77 -10.19
C LYS A 213 9.31 20.32 -9.72
N GLU A 214 8.53 19.92 -8.73
CA GLU A 214 8.54 18.56 -8.23
C GLU A 214 7.96 17.57 -9.24
N ALA A 215 6.81 17.89 -9.84
CA ALA A 215 6.18 17.07 -10.89
C ALA A 215 6.94 17.13 -12.23
N LYS A 216 7.87 18.08 -12.40
CA LYS A 216 8.46 18.42 -13.72
C LYS A 216 7.34 18.64 -14.75
N GLY A 217 6.32 19.39 -14.34
CA GLY A 217 5.07 19.55 -15.08
C GLY A 217 3.95 20.15 -14.23
N LYS A 218 2.75 20.09 -14.78
CA LYS A 218 1.54 20.61 -14.14
C LYS A 218 1.15 19.78 -12.89
N ALA A 219 0.62 20.47 -11.88
CA ALA A 219 0.01 19.86 -10.71
C ALA A 219 -1.28 20.58 -10.31
N TYR A 220 -2.16 19.86 -9.62
CA TYR A 220 -3.43 20.35 -9.09
C TYR A 220 -3.39 20.40 -7.58
N LEU A 221 -3.61 21.59 -6.99
CA LEU A 221 -3.70 21.78 -5.55
C LEU A 221 -5.16 21.75 -5.09
N PHE A 222 -5.44 20.93 -4.09
CA PHE A 222 -6.73 20.80 -3.43
C PHE A 222 -6.58 21.07 -1.93
N LYS A 223 -7.65 21.58 -1.34
CA LYS A 223 -7.87 21.64 0.09
C LYS A 223 -8.84 20.52 0.47
N ILE A 224 -8.43 19.67 1.41
CA ILE A 224 -9.26 18.62 1.98
C ILE A 224 -9.87 19.14 3.29
N HIS A 225 -11.19 19.11 3.38
CA HIS A 225 -11.94 19.40 4.59
C HIS A 225 -12.35 18.08 5.26
N SER A 226 -11.66 17.73 6.36
CA SER A 226 -11.92 16.52 7.15
C SER A 226 -12.55 16.88 8.50
N SER A 227 -13.05 15.87 9.23
CA SER A 227 -13.53 16.05 10.61
C SER A 227 -12.40 16.46 11.58
N THR A 228 -11.15 16.20 11.21
CA THR A 228 -9.94 16.50 12.00
C THR A 228 -9.27 17.82 11.63
N GLY A 229 -9.75 18.53 10.62
CA GLY A 229 -9.24 19.83 10.17
C GLY A 229 -9.09 19.96 8.66
N GLU A 230 -8.50 21.08 8.23
CA GLU A 230 -8.19 21.36 6.83
C GLU A 230 -6.74 20.97 6.51
N SER A 231 -6.51 20.29 5.39
CA SER A 231 -5.16 20.01 4.85
C SER A 231 -5.06 20.39 3.38
N LEU A 232 -3.84 20.58 2.88
CA LEU A 232 -3.56 20.82 1.47
C LEU A 232 -2.86 19.60 0.88
N VAL A 233 -3.30 19.19 -0.30
CA VAL A 233 -2.67 18.13 -1.09
C VAL A 233 -2.52 18.62 -2.53
N ALA A 234 -1.36 18.43 -3.14
CA ALA A 234 -1.23 18.61 -4.58
C ALA A 234 -0.78 17.33 -5.24
N ILE A 235 -1.30 17.10 -6.45
CA ILE A 235 -1.10 15.89 -7.23
C ILE A 235 -0.59 16.25 -8.62
N SER A 236 0.47 15.57 -9.04
CA SER A 236 1.07 15.67 -10.37
C SER A 236 0.08 15.25 -11.44
N SER A 237 -0.02 16.04 -12.51
CA SER A 237 -0.84 15.66 -13.67
C SER A 237 -0.19 14.58 -14.53
N LYS A 238 1.07 14.22 -14.28
CA LYS A 238 1.83 13.27 -15.10
C LYS A 238 1.70 11.86 -14.57
N ASP A 239 2.01 11.64 -13.30
CA ASP A 239 2.24 10.32 -12.71
C ASP A 239 1.45 10.10 -11.42
N THR A 240 0.55 11.02 -11.06
CA THR A 240 -0.22 11.01 -9.81
C THR A 240 0.57 11.21 -8.53
N SER A 241 1.90 11.39 -8.59
CA SER A 241 2.70 11.66 -7.39
C SER A 241 2.22 12.91 -6.65
N LEU A 242 2.22 12.84 -5.32
CA LEU A 242 1.93 13.99 -4.48
C LEU A 242 3.15 14.92 -4.48
N VAL A 243 2.88 16.21 -4.66
CA VAL A 243 3.89 17.27 -4.76
C VAL A 243 3.62 18.35 -3.73
N TYR A 244 4.68 19.00 -3.25
CA TYR A 244 4.62 19.91 -2.10
C TYR A 244 5.24 21.28 -2.35
N ASP A 245 5.71 21.54 -3.55
CA ASP A 245 6.31 22.82 -3.95
C ASP A 245 5.29 23.96 -4.14
N PHE A 246 4.00 23.70 -3.86
CA PHE A 246 2.97 24.75 -3.78
C PHE A 246 3.23 25.76 -2.66
N GLU A 247 3.97 25.40 -1.61
CA GLU A 247 4.37 26.32 -0.52
C GLU A 247 5.37 27.39 -1.00
N ASP A 248 6.27 27.02 -1.94
CA ASP A 248 7.26 27.92 -2.55
C ASP A 248 6.66 28.84 -3.63
N THR A 249 5.45 28.53 -4.12
CA THR A 249 4.73 29.35 -5.12
C THR A 249 3.90 30.48 -4.50
N GLN A 250 4.03 30.76 -3.20
CA GLN A 250 3.57 32.01 -2.63
C GLN A 250 4.42 33.15 -3.22
N GLU A 251 3.97 33.69 -4.35
CA GLU A 251 4.44 34.98 -4.84
C GLU A 251 4.45 35.98 -3.68
N SER A 252 5.61 36.60 -3.50
CA SER A 252 5.91 37.62 -2.52
C SER A 252 4.77 38.63 -2.33
N VAL A 253 3.95 38.45 -1.29
CA VAL A 253 3.24 39.57 -0.67
C VAL A 253 4.23 40.25 0.25
N LYS A 254 4.90 41.30 -0.26
CA LYS A 254 5.68 42.21 0.57
C LYS A 254 4.77 42.90 1.59
N PRO A 255 5.05 42.86 2.90
CA PRO A 255 4.69 43.96 3.79
C PRO A 255 5.81 45.00 3.71
N THR A 256 5.43 46.17 3.22
CA THR A 256 6.25 47.38 3.14
C THR A 256 6.76 47.80 4.53
N ASN A 257 8.07 48.10 4.58
CA ASN A 257 8.86 48.75 5.62
C ASN A 257 8.13 49.54 6.73
N LYS A 258 8.63 49.40 7.97
CA LYS A 258 9.30 50.51 8.69
C LYS A 258 10.48 49.98 9.52
N GLU A 259 11.70 50.31 9.07
CA GLU A 259 12.83 50.93 9.82
C GLU A 259 12.95 50.62 11.33
N VAL A 260 14.09 50.22 11.94
CA VAL A 260 15.48 50.74 11.94
C VAL A 260 16.11 50.02 13.19
N ASN A 261 17.37 49.55 13.31
CA ASN A 261 18.66 50.19 13.13
C ASN A 261 19.83 49.16 13.25
N GLN A 262 21.00 49.62 12.83
CA GLN A 262 22.28 48.95 12.60
C GLN A 262 23.03 48.47 13.86
N GLY A 263 23.96 47.51 13.69
CA GLY A 263 25.08 47.28 14.63
C GLY A 263 25.94 46.05 14.32
N LYS A 264 27.21 46.26 13.99
CA LYS A 264 28.22 45.30 13.48
C LYS A 264 28.92 44.45 14.58
N LYS A 265 29.42 43.27 14.15
CA LYS A 265 30.74 42.60 14.38
C LYS A 265 31.38 42.68 15.78
N GLY A 266 32.01 41.67 16.41
CA GLY A 266 32.52 40.34 16.04
C GLY A 266 33.60 39.90 17.06
N PHE A 267 34.10 38.66 16.93
CA PHE A 267 35.38 38.07 17.44
C PHE A 267 35.52 37.42 18.84
N PHE A 268 35.57 36.07 18.82
CA PHE A 268 36.48 35.07 19.43
C PHE A 268 37.32 35.34 20.73
N LYS A 269 37.08 34.47 21.76
CA LYS A 269 37.97 33.56 22.60
C LYS A 269 39.41 33.98 23.02
N PRO A 270 40.13 33.36 24.02
CA PRO A 270 39.81 32.26 24.99
C PRO A 270 40.42 32.35 26.46
N ALA A 271 39.95 31.43 27.34
CA ALA A 271 40.63 30.56 28.38
C ALA A 271 41.53 31.05 29.58
N ASN A 272 41.08 30.61 30.78
CA ASN A 272 41.71 29.79 31.86
C ASN A 272 42.38 30.34 33.18
N LYS A 273 41.85 29.76 34.30
CA LYS A 273 42.43 29.35 35.63
C LYS A 273 42.88 30.43 36.63
N GLU A 274 42.68 30.39 37.98
CA GLU A 274 42.14 29.44 38.99
C GLU A 274 41.93 30.18 40.36
N LEU A 275 40.94 29.74 41.17
CA LEU A 275 40.71 29.77 42.66
C LEU A 275 40.91 31.10 43.48
N ASN A 276 40.10 31.52 44.47
CA ASN A 276 39.29 30.82 45.50
C ASN A 276 38.34 31.78 46.30
N GLN A 277 37.22 31.21 46.78
CA GLN A 277 36.45 31.43 48.03
C GLN A 277 35.57 32.70 48.30
N ALA A 278 34.24 32.43 48.39
CA ALA A 278 33.35 32.56 49.57
C ALA A 278 32.05 33.42 49.42
N ASN A 279 30.91 32.70 49.45
CA ASN A 279 29.62 32.99 50.12
C ASN A 279 28.67 34.10 49.62
N ASN A 280 27.57 33.70 48.95
CA ASN A 280 26.17 33.68 49.45
C ASN A 280 25.13 33.75 48.30
N GLU A 281 24.16 32.82 48.37
CA GLU A 281 23.08 32.45 47.44
C GLU A 281 21.97 33.54 47.19
N PRO A 282 21.02 33.41 46.22
CA PRO A 282 20.28 32.18 45.86
C PRO A 282 20.20 31.77 44.38
N THR A 283 20.30 30.46 44.26
CA THR A 283 20.11 29.56 43.12
C THR A 283 18.64 29.53 42.68
N SER A 284 18.34 29.86 41.42
CA SER A 284 16.97 29.70 40.86
C SER A 284 16.91 29.48 39.34
N GLN A 285 18.01 29.24 38.62
CA GLN A 285 17.98 29.01 37.16
C GLN A 285 18.89 27.87 36.65
N LEU A 286 19.50 27.11 37.56
CA LEU A 286 20.44 26.03 37.22
C LEU A 286 19.84 24.61 37.32
N GLU A 287 18.67 24.45 37.93
CA GLU A 287 18.03 23.13 38.10
C GLU A 287 17.06 22.77 36.96
N GLU A 288 16.37 23.73 36.35
CA GLU A 288 15.49 23.46 35.20
C GLU A 288 16.27 23.01 33.96
N ASN A 289 17.40 23.68 33.66
CA ASN A 289 18.23 23.33 32.49
C ASN A 289 18.90 21.94 32.60
N LYS A 290 19.24 21.47 33.82
CA LYS A 290 19.81 20.12 34.02
C LYS A 290 18.75 19.01 33.88
N SER A 291 17.51 19.27 34.28
CA SER A 291 16.39 18.33 34.17
C SER A 291 15.99 18.12 32.70
N GLU A 292 15.87 19.20 31.93
CA GLU A 292 15.56 19.12 30.49
C GLU A 292 16.72 18.56 29.68
N GLN A 293 17.97 19.00 29.89
CA GLN A 293 19.12 18.42 29.18
C GLN A 293 19.31 16.92 29.48
N ASN A 294 19.03 16.45 30.70
CA ASN A 294 19.12 15.03 31.03
C ASN A 294 17.96 14.22 30.43
N LYS A 295 16.74 14.77 30.35
CA LYS A 295 15.60 14.12 29.67
C LYS A 295 15.80 14.05 28.16
N THR A 296 16.35 15.12 27.59
CA THR A 296 16.77 15.20 26.19
C THR A 296 17.84 14.13 25.90
N ALA A 297 19.02 14.20 26.55
CA ALA A 297 20.05 13.18 26.37
C ALA A 297 19.53 11.73 26.60
N SER A 298 18.57 11.54 27.52
CA SER A 298 17.90 10.25 27.72
C SER A 298 17.05 9.81 26.54
N ARG A 299 16.26 10.69 25.92
CA ARG A 299 15.33 10.34 24.84
C ARG A 299 16.06 10.04 23.53
N LYS A 300 17.07 10.85 23.20
CA LYS A 300 17.96 10.56 22.08
C LYS A 300 18.69 9.22 22.26
N ASN A 301 19.20 8.93 23.45
CA ASN A 301 19.86 7.64 23.73
C ASN A 301 18.89 6.45 23.65
N GLU A 302 17.65 6.63 24.11
CA GLU A 302 16.58 5.62 23.98
C GLU A 302 16.33 5.27 22.51
N TYR A 303 16.15 6.27 21.64
CA TYR A 303 15.92 6.00 20.22
C TYR A 303 17.17 5.51 19.49
N MET A 304 18.38 5.93 19.88
CA MET A 304 19.60 5.30 19.36
C MET A 304 19.68 3.81 19.72
N ALA A 305 19.22 3.42 20.91
CA ALA A 305 19.10 2.01 21.29
C ALA A 305 18.01 1.29 20.46
N LYS A 306 16.84 1.91 20.26
CA LYS A 306 15.80 1.36 19.39
C LYS A 306 16.27 1.15 17.95
N LEU A 307 17.01 2.10 17.38
CA LEU A 307 17.60 1.97 16.04
C LEU A 307 18.54 0.76 15.96
N TYR A 308 19.38 0.56 16.99
CA TYR A 308 20.24 -0.62 17.07
C TYR A 308 19.43 -1.92 17.20
N GLU A 309 18.36 -1.93 18.01
CA GLU A 309 17.45 -3.08 18.12
C GLU A 309 16.73 -3.38 16.80
N THR A 310 16.33 -2.35 16.04
CA THR A 310 15.77 -2.49 14.69
C THR A 310 16.77 -3.10 13.73
N GLU A 311 18.03 -2.66 13.77
CA GLU A 311 19.11 -3.23 12.95
C GLU A 311 19.37 -4.71 13.25
N LEU A 312 19.18 -5.15 14.50
CA LEU A 312 19.27 -6.56 14.89
C LEU A 312 18.10 -7.41 14.40
N LYS A 313 16.95 -6.79 14.09
CA LYS A 313 15.77 -7.46 13.52
C LYS A 313 15.83 -7.57 11.99
N GLU A 314 16.80 -6.92 11.35
CA GLU A 314 16.99 -7.03 9.90
C GLU A 314 17.19 -8.50 9.49
N ARG A 315 16.50 -8.92 8.44
CA ARG A 315 16.75 -10.20 7.79
C ARG A 315 18.07 -10.13 7.02
N LYS A 316 18.97 -11.04 7.36
CA LYS A 316 20.33 -11.19 6.81
C LYS A 316 20.57 -12.68 6.56
N ASN A 317 19.85 -13.26 5.61
CA ASN A 317 19.97 -14.68 5.30
C ASN A 317 21.17 -14.97 4.38
N GLU A 318 21.71 -16.19 4.44
CA GLU A 318 22.60 -16.70 3.39
C GLU A 318 21.75 -16.94 2.14
N TYR A 319 21.84 -16.02 1.19
CA TYR A 319 20.94 -15.95 0.04
C TYR A 319 21.10 -17.14 -0.91
N GLN A 320 19.99 -17.79 -1.26
CA GLN A 320 19.98 -18.84 -2.29
C GLN A 320 19.40 -18.37 -3.64
N SER A 321 18.77 -17.19 -3.68
CA SER A 321 18.28 -16.55 -4.91
C SER A 321 18.07 -15.03 -4.75
N ASP A 322 18.06 -14.32 -5.88
CA ASP A 322 17.75 -12.87 -5.95
C ASP A 322 16.35 -12.54 -5.43
N PHE A 323 15.42 -13.51 -5.54
CA PHE A 323 14.07 -13.39 -5.01
C PHE A 323 14.04 -13.35 -3.48
N GLN A 324 14.75 -14.27 -2.81
CA GLN A 324 14.87 -14.26 -1.35
C GLN A 324 15.57 -12.99 -0.85
N MET A 325 16.57 -12.52 -1.60
CA MET A 325 17.27 -11.29 -1.29
C MET A 325 16.34 -10.07 -1.40
N ARG A 326 15.52 -10.01 -2.46
CA ARG A 326 14.51 -8.96 -2.63
C ARG A 326 13.53 -8.93 -1.47
N ASP A 327 12.99 -10.09 -1.07
CA ASP A 327 11.99 -10.16 0.00
C ASP A 327 12.58 -9.73 1.35
N ASP A 328 13.83 -10.11 1.63
CA ASP A 328 14.54 -9.65 2.82
C ASP A 328 14.74 -8.12 2.80
N TYR A 329 15.07 -7.54 1.64
CA TYR A 329 15.17 -6.09 1.51
C TYR A 329 13.84 -5.37 1.63
N ILE A 330 12.74 -5.91 1.10
CA ILE A 330 11.39 -5.35 1.28
C ILE A 330 11.00 -5.38 2.76
N TYR A 331 11.22 -6.51 3.43
CA TYR A 331 10.98 -6.64 4.86
C TYR A 331 11.79 -5.62 5.66
N ASN A 332 13.09 -5.51 5.37
CA ASN A 332 13.96 -4.55 6.03
C ASN A 332 13.51 -3.11 5.74
N TYR A 333 13.14 -2.79 4.50
CA TYR A 333 12.61 -1.47 4.16
C TYR A 333 11.39 -1.11 5.00
N GLN A 334 10.41 -1.99 5.11
CA GLN A 334 9.20 -1.79 5.92
C GLN A 334 9.55 -1.59 7.40
N LEU A 335 10.39 -2.46 7.96
CA LEU A 335 10.86 -2.36 9.34
C LEU A 335 11.51 -0.99 9.63
N TRP A 336 12.25 -0.44 8.68
CA TRP A 336 12.89 0.86 8.82
C TRP A 336 11.94 2.02 8.54
N ASP A 337 10.96 1.88 7.66
CA ASP A 337 9.94 2.89 7.39
C ASP A 337 9.00 3.08 8.59
N ASP A 338 8.61 1.98 9.26
CA ASP A 338 7.84 2.04 10.51
C ASP A 338 8.61 2.81 11.61
N MET A 339 9.90 2.48 11.76
CA MET A 339 10.79 3.20 12.69
C MET A 339 10.95 4.68 12.31
N LEU A 340 11.02 4.99 11.01
CA LEU A 340 11.10 6.36 10.50
C LEU A 340 9.85 7.16 10.90
N ASN A 341 8.67 6.56 10.73
CA ASN A 341 7.38 7.16 11.06
C ASN A 341 7.23 7.37 12.58
N GLU A 342 7.67 6.41 13.40
CA GLU A 342 7.71 6.55 14.86
C GLU A 342 8.60 7.73 15.28
N ILE A 343 9.84 7.79 14.75
CA ILE A 343 10.81 8.87 15.04
C ILE A 343 10.22 10.22 14.64
N TYR A 344 9.68 10.32 13.44
CA TYR A 344 9.08 11.55 12.94
C TYR A 344 7.88 11.99 13.79
N GLY A 345 7.07 11.04 14.27
CA GLY A 345 5.97 11.27 15.21
C GLY A 345 6.45 11.86 16.54
N VAL A 346 7.57 11.35 17.09
CA VAL A 346 8.18 11.93 18.30
C VAL A 346 8.70 13.34 18.04
N LEU A 347 9.38 13.56 16.91
CA LEU A 347 9.94 14.88 16.57
C LEU A 347 8.86 15.96 16.48
N LYS A 348 7.66 15.62 15.98
CA LYS A 348 6.49 16.53 15.99
C LYS A 348 6.15 17.07 17.39
N THR A 349 6.41 16.29 18.44
CA THR A 349 6.12 16.69 19.83
C THR A 349 7.25 17.45 20.50
N GLN A 350 8.47 17.34 19.97
CA GLN A 350 9.68 17.90 20.58
C GLN A 350 10.15 19.20 19.92
N LEU A 351 9.99 19.30 18.60
CA LEU A 351 10.49 20.42 17.83
C LEU A 351 9.52 21.60 17.93
N SER A 352 10.06 22.82 17.92
CA SER A 352 9.22 24.00 17.74
C SER A 352 8.52 23.96 16.38
N GLU A 353 7.43 24.71 16.23
CA GLU A 353 6.66 24.75 14.97
C GLU A 353 7.54 25.10 13.76
N THR A 354 8.47 26.05 13.91
CA THR A 354 9.42 26.43 12.86
C THR A 354 10.38 25.29 12.52
N GLU A 355 10.95 24.62 13.52
CA GLU A 355 11.87 23.49 13.32
C GLU A 355 11.16 22.30 12.68
N MET A 356 9.94 22.00 13.12
CA MET A 356 9.13 20.93 12.57
C MET A 356 8.68 21.21 11.13
N THR A 357 8.40 22.47 10.81
CA THR A 357 8.09 22.89 9.43
C THR A 357 9.30 22.71 8.52
N ASN A 358 10.49 23.08 8.97
CA ASN A 358 11.73 22.86 8.23
C ASN A 358 11.99 21.36 8.03
N LEU A 359 11.90 20.57 9.10
CA LEU A 359 12.10 19.12 9.05
C LEU A 359 11.08 18.45 8.11
N ARG A 360 9.82 18.89 8.11
CA ARG A 360 8.79 18.38 7.18
C ARG A 360 9.19 18.58 5.73
N ASN A 361 9.73 19.75 5.40
CA ASN A 361 10.15 20.07 4.04
C ASN A 361 11.41 19.29 3.63
N GLU A 362 12.33 19.07 4.57
CA GLU A 362 13.48 18.18 4.35
C GLU A 362 13.04 16.73 4.16
N GLN A 363 12.07 16.26 4.94
CA GLN A 363 11.54 14.89 4.85
C GLN A 363 10.86 14.63 3.51
N ARG A 364 10.02 15.56 3.03
CA ARG A 364 9.37 15.48 1.72
C ARG A 364 10.38 15.42 0.57
N LYS A 365 11.42 16.28 0.62
CA LYS A 365 12.52 16.28 -0.37
C LYS A 365 13.31 14.97 -0.32
N TRP A 366 13.54 14.45 0.88
CA TRP A 366 14.25 13.19 1.07
C TRP A 366 13.46 12.01 0.50
N ILE A 367 12.13 11.90 0.75
CA ILE A 367 11.27 10.84 0.18
C ILE A 367 11.35 10.86 -1.34
N LYS A 368 11.18 12.03 -1.95
CA LYS A 368 11.29 12.16 -3.40
C LYS A 368 12.66 11.69 -3.92
N THR A 369 13.75 12.12 -3.26
CA THR A 369 15.11 11.74 -3.65
C THR A 369 15.32 10.23 -3.50
N ARG A 370 14.80 9.63 -2.42
CA ARG A 370 14.83 8.19 -2.16
C ARG A 370 14.16 7.42 -3.29
N ASP A 371 12.93 7.79 -3.63
CA ASP A 371 12.12 7.08 -4.62
C ASP A 371 12.68 7.28 -6.04
N GLU A 372 13.13 8.48 -6.40
CA GLU A 372 13.84 8.73 -7.68
C GLU A 372 15.14 7.92 -7.76
N THR A 373 15.87 7.75 -6.64
CA THR A 373 17.11 6.95 -6.60
C THR A 373 16.78 5.46 -6.76
N ALA A 374 15.78 4.94 -6.05
CA ALA A 374 15.36 3.54 -6.16
C ALA A 374 14.90 3.20 -7.59
N GLN A 375 14.09 4.07 -8.20
CA GLN A 375 13.65 3.91 -9.59
C GLN A 375 14.82 3.96 -10.58
N ALA A 376 15.77 4.89 -10.41
CA ALA A 376 16.95 4.93 -11.27
C ALA A 376 17.77 3.64 -11.20
N ARG A 377 17.91 3.06 -10.01
CA ARG A 377 18.60 1.78 -9.79
C ARG A 377 17.84 0.60 -10.39
N TYR A 378 16.50 0.63 -10.35
CA TYR A 378 15.66 -0.34 -11.06
C TYR A 378 15.93 -0.28 -12.57
N ASP A 379 15.92 0.90 -13.16
CA ASP A 379 16.09 1.07 -14.61
C ASP A 379 17.51 0.70 -15.10
N GLU A 380 18.55 0.96 -14.29
CA GLU A 380 19.95 0.59 -14.57
C GLU A 380 20.12 -0.93 -14.81
N GLU A 381 19.37 -1.76 -14.09
CA GLU A 381 19.46 -3.22 -14.14
C GLU A 381 18.67 -3.84 -15.31
N GLY A 382 18.07 -3.04 -16.19
CA GLY A 382 17.47 -3.53 -17.43
C GLY A 382 16.13 -4.26 -17.27
N ARG A 383 15.48 -4.09 -16.10
CA ARG A 383 14.18 -4.65 -15.71
C ARG A 383 14.21 -6.18 -15.44
N GLY A 384 13.45 -6.64 -14.45
CA GLY A 384 13.35 -8.05 -14.06
C GLY A 384 13.50 -8.27 -12.55
N THR A 385 13.73 -9.51 -12.11
CA THR A 385 13.82 -9.83 -10.68
C THR A 385 15.01 -9.14 -10.00
N MET A 386 16.14 -8.99 -10.71
CA MET A 386 17.31 -8.26 -10.23
C MET A 386 17.02 -6.77 -10.04
N SER A 387 16.34 -6.12 -10.99
CA SER A 387 16.01 -4.69 -10.87
C SER A 387 15.09 -4.43 -9.68
N ALA A 388 14.10 -5.30 -9.47
CA ALA A 388 13.18 -5.20 -8.34
C ALA A 388 13.87 -5.48 -6.99
N MET A 389 14.93 -6.31 -6.98
CA MET A 389 15.77 -6.55 -5.81
C MET A 389 16.60 -5.31 -5.45
N VAL A 390 17.27 -4.70 -6.44
CA VAL A 390 18.11 -3.52 -6.22
C VAL A 390 17.28 -2.29 -5.82
N GLU A 391 16.08 -2.14 -6.37
CA GLU A 391 15.11 -1.13 -5.94
C GLU A 391 14.77 -1.28 -4.46
N ALA A 392 14.38 -2.49 -4.03
CA ALA A 392 14.07 -2.78 -2.63
C ALA A 392 15.27 -2.55 -1.71
N GLU A 393 16.48 -2.95 -2.11
CA GLU A 393 17.71 -2.70 -1.37
C GLU A 393 17.94 -1.20 -1.15
N THR A 394 17.72 -0.41 -2.21
CA THR A 394 17.93 1.03 -2.21
C THR A 394 16.95 1.73 -1.27
N LEU A 395 15.66 1.38 -1.36
CA LEU A 395 14.62 1.88 -0.46
C LEU A 395 14.98 1.59 1.00
N PHE A 396 15.37 0.34 1.29
CA PHE A 396 15.79 -0.08 2.63
C PHE A 396 16.95 0.76 3.17
N LYS A 397 18.08 0.81 2.46
CA LYS A 397 19.31 1.45 2.96
C LYS A 397 19.11 2.94 3.22
N LEU A 398 18.48 3.64 2.27
CA LEU A 398 18.25 5.09 2.40
C LEU A 398 17.31 5.40 3.56
N THR A 399 16.27 4.57 3.76
CA THR A 399 15.31 4.73 4.87
C THR A 399 15.98 4.52 6.22
N LYS A 400 16.79 3.47 6.34
CA LYS A 400 17.62 3.24 7.53
C LYS A 400 18.52 4.43 7.84
N GLU A 401 19.27 4.91 6.85
CA GLU A 401 20.17 6.06 7.03
C GLU A 401 19.41 7.29 7.53
N ARG A 402 18.22 7.54 6.99
CA ARG A 402 17.36 8.64 7.41
C ARG A 402 16.91 8.51 8.86
N CYS A 403 16.56 7.32 9.33
CA CYS A 403 16.21 7.09 10.74
C CYS A 403 17.35 7.51 11.68
N TYR A 404 18.59 7.13 11.37
CA TYR A 404 19.76 7.54 12.14
C TYR A 404 20.00 9.06 12.07
N GLU A 405 19.83 9.66 10.90
CA GLU A 405 19.95 11.11 10.72
C GLU A 405 18.94 11.86 11.61
N LEU A 406 17.66 11.48 11.56
CA LEU A 406 16.60 12.12 12.33
C LEU A 406 16.85 12.07 13.85
N VAL A 407 17.24 10.90 14.37
CA VAL A 407 17.55 10.76 15.80
C VAL A 407 18.82 11.52 16.17
N ARG A 408 19.86 11.45 15.35
CA ARG A 408 21.14 12.12 15.63
C ARG A 408 21.01 13.63 15.60
N ASP A 409 20.27 14.18 14.65
CA ASP A 409 20.35 15.61 14.35
C ASP A 409 19.18 16.42 14.93
N TYR A 410 18.02 15.78 15.13
CA TYR A 410 16.80 16.48 15.55
C TYR A 410 16.27 16.06 16.92
N MET A 411 16.53 14.82 17.35
CA MET A 411 15.93 14.33 18.59
C MET A 411 16.54 15.01 19.81
N ARG A 412 15.63 15.56 20.61
CA ARG A 412 15.92 16.19 21.89
C ARG A 412 15.74 15.16 22.98
#